data_AF-A0A2G9UPK4-F1
#
_entry.id   AF-A0A2G9UPK4-F1
#
_cell.length_a   1.000
_cell.length_b   1.000
_cell.length_c   1.000
_cell.angle_alpha   90.00
_cell.angle_beta   90.00
_cell.angle_gamma   90.00
#
_symmetry.space_group_name_H-M   'P 1'
#
loop_
_entity.id
_entity.type
_entity.pdbx_description
1 polymer ?
#
loop_
_entity_poly.entity_id
_entity_poly.type
_entity_poly.pdbx_seq_one_letter_code
_entity_poly.pdbx_strand_id
1 'polypeptide(L)'
;MTKHPSSFKLESPLKELNETANQRTEEATILYEGPVRGLCPLAPNNVNTMAGGAIAAHNLGFDGVTARLVSDPKMTDWHIVEVEAVGPDGFTVTTTRKNPAKPGVVTGQLTYYSFLASIKESIHKPAGIHIC
;
A
#
# COMPACT_ATOMS: atom_id res chain seq x y z
N MET A 1 0.00 2.21 4.79
CA MET A 1 -1.22 2.26 3.94
C MET A 1 -2.42 2.09 4.84
N THR A 2 -3.40 2.96 4.69
CA THR A 2 -4.61 3.00 5.50
C THR A 2 -5.83 2.93 4.59
N LYS A 3 -6.78 2.04 4.89
CA LYS A 3 -8.05 1.92 4.18
C LYS A 3 -9.18 1.58 5.16
N HIS A 4 -10.41 1.71 4.70
CA HIS A 4 -11.57 1.16 5.40
C HIS A 4 -11.44 -0.38 5.55
N PRO A 5 -11.88 -0.99 6.67
CA PRO A 5 -11.81 -2.43 6.86
C PRO A 5 -12.42 -3.24 5.72
N SER A 6 -13.56 -2.81 5.19
CA SER A 6 -14.23 -3.48 4.06
C SER A 6 -13.48 -3.39 2.72
N SER A 7 -12.44 -2.55 2.60
CA SER A 7 -11.63 -2.39 1.39
C SER A 7 -10.41 -3.31 1.34
N PHE A 8 -10.24 -4.18 2.33
CA PHE A 8 -9.15 -5.16 2.38
C PHE A 8 -9.56 -6.54 1.89
N LYS A 9 -8.71 -7.16 1.06
CA LYS A 9 -8.78 -8.57 0.68
C LYS A 9 -7.52 -9.26 1.22
N LEU A 10 -7.66 -9.91 2.35
CA LEU A 10 -6.55 -10.45 3.15
C LEU A 10 -6.69 -11.96 3.29
N GLU A 11 -5.53 -12.61 3.41
CA GLU A 11 -5.41 -13.99 3.84
C GLU A 11 -5.19 -14.05 5.36
N SER A 12 -5.44 -15.22 5.95
CA SER A 12 -5.17 -15.46 7.36
C SER A 12 -3.66 -15.32 7.67
N PRO A 13 -3.28 -14.74 8.83
CA PRO A 13 -4.15 -14.38 9.95
C PRO A 13 -4.68 -12.93 9.91
N LEU A 14 -4.38 -12.15 8.85
CA LEU A 14 -4.75 -10.74 8.79
C LEU A 14 -6.25 -10.55 8.53
N LYS A 15 -6.87 -11.52 7.88
CA LYS A 15 -8.30 -11.53 7.61
C LYS A 15 -9.12 -11.46 8.89
N GLU A 16 -8.86 -12.34 9.86
CA GLU A 16 -9.58 -12.43 11.13
C GLU A 16 -9.38 -11.17 11.98
N LEU A 17 -8.16 -10.63 11.96
CA LEU A 17 -7.84 -9.37 12.63
C LEU A 17 -8.62 -8.20 12.03
N ASN A 18 -8.75 -8.16 10.70
CA ASN A 18 -9.53 -7.12 10.01
C ASN A 18 -11.04 -7.28 10.21
N GLU A 19 -11.56 -8.50 10.29
CA GLU A 19 -12.96 -8.76 10.64
C GLU A 19 -13.28 -8.22 12.05
N THR A 20 -12.36 -8.41 13.00
CA THR A 20 -12.47 -7.81 14.34
C THR A 20 -12.40 -6.28 14.29
N ALA A 21 -11.49 -5.71 13.50
CA ALA A 21 -11.39 -4.27 13.32
C ALA A 21 -12.67 -3.67 12.69
N ASN A 22 -13.32 -4.38 11.77
CA ASN A 22 -14.56 -3.94 11.12
C ASN A 22 -15.77 -3.88 12.07
N GLN A 23 -15.70 -4.54 13.23
CA GLN A 23 -16.73 -4.42 14.27
C GLN A 23 -16.56 -3.16 15.12
N ARG A 24 -15.38 -2.53 15.09
CA ARG A 24 -15.11 -1.26 15.77
C ARG A 24 -15.53 -0.12 14.84
N THR A 25 -16.13 0.93 15.40
CA THR A 25 -16.61 2.09 14.62
C THR A 25 -15.67 3.29 14.68
N GLU A 26 -14.72 3.33 15.63
CA GLU A 26 -13.96 4.55 15.91
C GLU A 26 -12.44 4.40 15.91
N GLU A 27 -11.92 3.18 16.08
CA GLU A 27 -10.50 2.94 16.33
C GLU A 27 -9.81 2.32 15.11
N ALA A 28 -8.70 2.94 14.68
CA ALA A 28 -7.83 2.38 13.67
C ALA A 28 -7.00 1.22 14.25
N THR A 29 -6.93 0.12 13.53
CA THR A 29 -6.20 -1.10 13.91
C THR A 29 -5.03 -1.33 12.97
N ILE A 30 -3.82 -1.47 13.51
CA ILE A 30 -2.66 -1.92 12.72
C ILE A 30 -2.83 -3.42 12.49
N LEU A 31 -3.03 -3.80 11.23
CA LEU A 31 -3.16 -5.21 10.84
C LEU A 31 -1.79 -5.87 10.71
N TYR A 32 -0.81 -5.12 10.21
CA TYR A 32 0.53 -5.63 9.96
C TYR A 32 1.55 -4.50 10.08
N GLU A 33 2.70 -4.83 10.68
CA GLU A 33 3.89 -4.01 10.65
C GLU A 33 5.13 -4.90 10.57
N GLY A 34 5.96 -4.71 9.53
CA GLY A 34 7.14 -5.54 9.29
C GLY A 34 7.60 -5.53 7.83
N PRO A 35 8.53 -6.42 7.44
CA PRO A 35 9.06 -6.45 6.08
C PRO A 35 8.00 -6.69 5.00
N VAL A 36 8.09 -5.99 3.86
CA VAL A 36 7.17 -6.17 2.73
C VAL A 36 7.09 -7.65 2.29
N ARG A 37 8.19 -8.41 2.37
CA ARG A 37 8.22 -9.84 2.04
C ARG A 37 7.15 -10.64 2.77
N GLY A 38 7.01 -10.41 4.08
CA GLY A 38 6.05 -11.14 4.92
C GLY A 38 4.61 -10.73 4.65
N LEU A 39 4.38 -9.49 4.21
CA LEU A 39 3.05 -8.98 3.91
C LEU A 39 2.51 -9.44 2.56
N CYS A 40 3.37 -9.59 1.55
CA CYS A 40 2.96 -9.99 0.19
C CYS A 40 2.03 -11.22 0.13
N PRO A 41 2.33 -12.35 0.79
CA PRO A 41 1.43 -13.51 0.76
C PRO A 41 0.13 -13.28 1.54
N LEU A 42 0.11 -12.36 2.51
CA LEU A 42 -1.04 -12.11 3.39
C LEU A 42 -2.03 -11.09 2.82
N ALA A 43 -1.58 -10.23 1.91
CA ALA A 43 -2.41 -9.16 1.34
C ALA A 43 -2.16 -8.95 -0.17
N PRO A 44 -2.16 -10.02 -1.00
CA PRO A 44 -1.68 -9.98 -2.39
C PRO A 44 -2.44 -8.98 -3.27
N ASN A 45 -3.70 -8.71 -2.95
CA ASN A 45 -4.55 -7.77 -3.70
C ASN A 45 -4.36 -6.30 -3.30
N ASN A 46 -3.71 -6.03 -2.18
CA ASN A 46 -3.68 -4.71 -1.57
C ASN A 46 -2.30 -4.04 -1.63
N VAL A 47 -1.21 -4.81 -1.76
CA VAL A 47 0.15 -4.33 -1.44
C VAL A 47 1.07 -4.12 -2.63
N ASN A 48 0.52 -4.11 -3.85
CA ASN A 48 1.29 -3.84 -5.08
C ASN A 48 2.11 -2.54 -5.01
N THR A 49 1.57 -1.47 -4.40
CA THR A 49 2.32 -0.21 -4.22
C THR A 49 3.51 -0.40 -3.27
N MET A 50 3.37 -1.19 -2.21
CA MET A 50 4.47 -1.46 -1.27
C MET A 50 5.53 -2.35 -1.91
N ALA A 51 5.11 -3.38 -2.65
CA ALA A 51 6.01 -4.21 -3.44
C ALA A 51 6.78 -3.39 -4.49
N GLY A 52 6.10 -2.47 -5.18
CA GLY A 52 6.76 -1.52 -6.09
C GLY A 52 7.80 -0.65 -5.38
N GLY A 53 7.46 -0.13 -4.19
CA GLY A 53 8.41 0.60 -3.35
C GLY A 53 9.61 -0.24 -2.93
N ALA A 54 9.41 -1.51 -2.60
CA ALA A 54 10.49 -2.46 -2.28
C ALA A 54 11.41 -2.74 -3.47
N ILE A 55 10.88 -2.83 -4.69
CA ILE A 55 11.70 -3.00 -5.90
C ILE A 55 12.48 -1.70 -6.20
N ALA A 56 11.88 -0.53 -6.00
CA ALA A 56 12.53 0.76 -6.22
C ALA A 56 13.64 1.05 -5.19
N ALA A 57 13.45 0.64 -3.94
CA ALA A 57 14.42 0.75 -2.86
C ALA A 57 15.51 -0.33 -2.98
N HIS A 58 16.33 -0.24 -4.03
CA HIS A 58 17.35 -1.24 -4.39
C HIS A 58 18.32 -1.64 -3.27
N ASN A 59 18.58 -0.77 -2.29
CA ASN A 59 19.43 -1.03 -1.14
C ASN A 59 18.72 -1.70 0.05
N LEU A 60 17.38 -1.71 0.06
CA LEU A 60 16.56 -2.28 1.14
C LEU A 60 15.82 -3.54 0.68
N GLY A 61 15.24 -3.52 -0.52
CA GLY A 61 14.46 -4.61 -1.06
C GLY A 61 13.23 -4.97 -0.21
N PHE A 62 12.71 -6.17 -0.38
CA PHE A 62 11.52 -6.66 0.32
C PHE A 62 11.74 -6.93 1.81
N ASP A 63 12.98 -7.12 2.22
CA ASP A 63 13.34 -7.44 3.61
C ASP A 63 13.63 -6.18 4.43
N GLY A 64 14.20 -5.14 3.81
CA GLY A 64 14.54 -3.88 4.48
C GLY A 64 13.46 -2.82 4.41
N VAL A 65 12.52 -2.88 3.45
CA VAL A 65 11.37 -1.96 3.44
C VAL A 65 10.31 -2.45 4.42
N THR A 66 9.97 -1.59 5.38
CA THR A 66 8.91 -1.85 6.36
C THR A 66 7.55 -1.42 5.80
N ALA A 67 6.62 -2.37 5.73
CA ALA A 67 5.23 -2.12 5.46
C ALA A 67 4.45 -1.93 6.78
N ARG A 68 3.52 -0.96 6.78
CA ARG A 68 2.47 -0.83 7.80
C ARG A 68 1.11 -0.82 7.13
N LEU A 69 0.24 -1.76 7.50
CA LEU A 69 -1.13 -1.88 7.02
C LEU A 69 -2.10 -1.51 8.14
N VAL A 70 -2.95 -0.51 7.90
CA VAL A 70 -3.87 0.03 8.91
C VAL A 70 -5.30 -0.06 8.40
N SER A 71 -6.16 -0.63 9.23
CA SER A 71 -7.59 -0.72 9.04
C SER A 71 -8.29 0.35 9.88
N ASP A 72 -8.87 1.34 9.21
CA ASP A 72 -9.48 2.50 9.87
C ASP A 72 -10.94 2.66 9.41
N PRO A 73 -11.93 2.39 10.29
CA PRO A 73 -13.34 2.58 9.99
C PRO A 73 -13.71 4.01 9.56
N LYS A 74 -12.89 5.01 9.90
CA LYS A 74 -13.10 6.41 9.51
C LYS A 74 -12.64 6.73 8.08
N MET A 75 -11.99 5.80 7.39
CA MET A 75 -11.55 5.99 6.00
C MET A 75 -12.69 5.79 5.00
N THR A 76 -13.69 6.66 5.04
CA THR A 76 -14.90 6.57 4.20
C THR A 76 -14.70 7.03 2.76
N ASP A 77 -13.72 7.92 2.52
CA ASP A 77 -13.61 8.61 1.24
C ASP A 77 -12.27 8.39 0.54
N TRP A 78 -11.29 7.81 1.22
CA TRP A 78 -9.90 7.77 0.75
C TRP A 78 -9.19 6.46 1.06
N HIS A 79 -8.32 6.06 0.15
CA HIS A 79 -7.18 5.21 0.45
C HIS A 79 -5.94 6.08 0.63
N ILE A 80 -5.24 5.90 1.74
CA ILE A 80 -4.02 6.66 2.05
C ILE A 80 -2.81 5.73 1.92
N VAL A 81 -1.83 6.17 1.14
CA VAL A 81 -0.50 5.55 1.08
C VAL A 81 0.52 6.58 1.51
N GLU A 82 1.31 6.24 2.50
CA GLU A 82 2.42 7.05 3.00
C GLU A 82 3.71 6.28 2.76
N VAL A 83 4.72 7.00 2.29
CA VAL A 83 6.08 6.51 2.12
C VAL A 83 6.98 7.46 2.88
N GLU A 84 7.71 6.91 3.83
CA GLU A 84 8.76 7.60 4.58
C GLU A 84 10.11 7.05 4.15
N ALA A 85 11.03 7.95 3.80
CA ALA A 85 12.41 7.63 3.51
C ALA A 85 13.30 8.34 4.52
N VAL A 86 14.14 7.58 5.21
CA VAL A 86 15.10 8.08 6.21
C VAL A 86 16.51 7.90 5.66
N GLY A 87 17.26 8.98 5.62
CA GLY A 87 18.66 9.04 5.23
C GLY A 87 19.61 9.30 6.41
N PRO A 88 20.91 9.46 6.13
CA PRO A 88 21.90 9.83 7.14
C PRO A 88 21.52 11.11 7.89
N ASP A 89 22.04 11.24 9.12
CA ASP A 89 21.90 12.44 9.95
C ASP A 89 20.45 12.87 10.24
N GLY A 90 19.51 11.92 10.19
CA GLY A 90 18.09 12.17 10.48
C GLY A 90 17.31 12.82 9.34
N PHE A 91 17.90 12.95 8.15
CA PHE A 91 17.18 13.42 6.96
C PHE A 91 15.96 12.53 6.71
N THR A 92 14.76 13.12 6.66
CA THR A 92 13.52 12.36 6.48
C THR A 92 12.63 13.04 5.47
N VAL A 93 12.05 12.26 4.57
CA VAL A 93 11.06 12.71 3.59
C VAL A 93 9.84 11.82 3.68
N THR A 94 8.67 12.45 3.83
CA THR A 94 7.39 11.75 3.85
C THR A 94 6.54 12.23 2.68
N THR A 95 6.04 11.28 1.88
CA THR A 95 5.08 11.55 0.81
C THR A 95 3.76 10.85 1.13
N THR A 96 2.66 11.59 1.07
CA THR A 96 1.31 11.07 1.30
C THR A 96 0.49 11.16 0.02
N ARG A 97 0.04 10.01 -0.48
CA ARG A 97 -0.92 9.90 -1.58
C ARG A 97 -2.31 9.58 -1.04
N LYS A 98 -3.28 10.44 -1.33
CA LYS A 98 -4.70 10.23 -1.04
C LYS A 98 -5.45 9.93 -2.34
N ASN A 99 -6.01 8.73 -2.46
CA ASN A 99 -6.75 8.29 -3.65
C ASN A 99 -8.24 8.14 -3.28
N PRO A 100 -9.17 8.85 -3.95
CA PRO A 100 -10.59 8.72 -3.65
C PRO A 100 -11.06 7.27 -3.78
N ALA A 101 -11.74 6.77 -2.74
CA ALA A 101 -12.29 5.43 -2.70
C ALA A 101 -13.42 5.34 -1.68
N LYS A 102 -14.57 4.80 -2.12
CA LYS A 102 -15.68 4.48 -1.22
C LYS A 102 -15.39 3.18 -0.44
N PRO A 103 -16.04 2.93 0.70
CA PRO A 103 -15.88 1.69 1.44
C PRO A 103 -16.23 0.47 0.56
N GLY A 104 -15.45 -0.61 0.69
CA GLY A 104 -15.64 -1.85 -0.06
C GLY A 104 -14.89 -1.88 -1.40
N VAL A 105 -14.38 -0.75 -1.88
CA VAL A 105 -13.57 -0.70 -3.09
C VAL A 105 -12.13 -1.05 -2.75
N VAL A 106 -11.56 -2.07 -3.40
CA VAL A 106 -10.17 -2.50 -3.15
C VAL A 106 -9.15 -1.58 -3.84
N THR A 107 -9.50 -1.09 -5.04
CA THR A 107 -8.61 -0.33 -5.93
C THR A 107 -9.20 1.05 -6.21
N GLY A 108 -8.46 2.11 -5.90
CA GLY A 108 -8.94 3.47 -6.17
C GLY A 108 -8.85 3.83 -7.66
N GLN A 109 -9.66 4.81 -8.07
CA GLN A 109 -9.91 5.17 -9.48
C GLN A 109 -8.64 5.56 -10.26
N LEU A 110 -7.64 6.14 -9.59
CA LEU A 110 -6.40 6.57 -10.22
C LEU A 110 -5.55 5.45 -10.83
N THR A 111 -5.80 4.19 -10.45
CA THR A 111 -5.04 3.04 -10.94
C THR A 111 -5.21 2.86 -12.46
N TYR A 112 -6.38 3.17 -12.98
CA TYR A 112 -6.64 3.13 -14.43
C TYR A 112 -5.73 4.10 -15.20
N TYR A 113 -5.60 5.34 -14.72
CA TYR A 113 -4.75 6.34 -15.34
C TYR A 113 -3.27 5.96 -15.28
N SER A 114 -2.81 5.31 -14.20
CA SER A 114 -1.41 4.84 -14.12
C SER A 114 -1.10 3.75 -15.15
N PHE A 115 -2.05 2.85 -15.46
CA PHE A 115 -1.85 1.86 -16.52
C PHE A 115 -1.75 2.52 -17.89
N LEU A 116 -2.65 3.46 -18.20
CA LEU A 116 -2.61 4.18 -19.47
C LEU A 116 -1.31 4.97 -19.63
N ALA A 117 -0.85 5.65 -18.57
CA ALA A 117 0.44 6.35 -18.58
C ALA A 117 1.59 5.38 -18.83
N SER A 118 1.61 4.22 -18.17
CA SER A 118 2.65 3.20 -18.36
C SER A 118 2.72 2.70 -19.80
N ILE A 119 1.57 2.47 -20.44
CA ILE A 119 1.50 2.07 -21.87
C ILE A 119 2.07 3.18 -22.76
N LYS A 120 1.67 4.43 -22.54
CA LYS A 120 2.16 5.58 -23.32
C LYS A 120 3.67 5.75 -23.19
N GLU A 121 4.22 5.62 -21.99
CA GLU A 121 5.65 5.78 -21.75
C GLU A 121 6.48 4.60 -22.28
N SER A 122 5.89 3.40 -22.40
CA SER A 122 6.62 2.19 -22.79
C SER A 122 7.33 2.30 -24.15
N ILE A 123 6.79 3.09 -25.09
CA ILE A 123 7.39 3.32 -26.42
C ILE A 123 8.72 4.08 -26.34
N HIS A 124 8.99 4.74 -25.20
CA HIS A 124 10.18 5.55 -24.95
C HIS A 124 11.16 4.85 -24.00
N LYS A 125 10.91 3.59 -23.62
CA LYS A 125 11.73 2.85 -22.65
C LYS A 125 12.43 1.66 -23.33
N PRO A 126 13.67 1.34 -22.92
CA PRO A 126 14.33 0.12 -23.38
C PRO A 126 13.66 -1.13 -22.79
N ALA A 127 14.03 -2.32 -23.27
CA ALA A 127 13.55 -3.56 -22.67
C ALA A 127 13.95 -3.65 -21.19
N GLY A 128 13.01 -4.03 -20.31
CA GLY A 128 13.24 -4.19 -18.88
C GLY A 128 12.06 -3.79 -18.02
N ILE A 129 12.25 -3.83 -16.70
CA ILE A 129 11.30 -3.33 -15.71
C ILE A 129 11.61 -1.86 -15.45
N HIS A 130 10.64 -0.99 -15.71
CA HIS A 130 10.73 0.44 -15.44
C HIS A 130 9.69 0.79 -14.40
N ILE A 131 10.14 1.25 -13.25
CA ILE A 131 9.27 1.77 -12.20
C ILE A 131 9.13 3.27 -12.45
N CYS A 132 7.88 3.71 -12.57
CA CYS A 132 7.52 5.12 -12.79
C CYS A 132 7.80 5.97 -11.56
#